data_AF-A0A218U860-F1
#
_entry.id   AF-A0A218U860-F1
#
_cell.length_a   1.000
_cell.length_b   1.000
_cell.length_c   1.000
_cell.angle_alpha   90.00
_cell.angle_beta   90.00
_cell.angle_gamma   90.00
#
_symmetry.space_group_name_H-M   'P 1'
#
loop_
_entity.id
_entity.type
_entity.pdbx_description
1 polymer ?
#
loop_
_entity_poly.entity_id
_entity_poly.type
_entity_poly.pdbx_seq_one_letter_code
_entity_poly.pdbx_strand_id
1 'polypeptide(L)'
;MRKIVDAVIKYKDSSGRQLSEVFIQLPSRKELPEYYELIRKPVDFKKIKERIRNHKYRSLNDLEKDVMLLCQNAQTFNLEGSLIYEDSIVLQSVFTSVRQKVEKEEESDGEESEEEEEGEEEGSESEARSVKVKIRLGRKEKVPERGKGRRRGGRGGRPKPLLSDDESEDEQEEDRSGSGTEDD
;
A
#
# COMPACT_ATOMS: atom_id res chain seq x y z
N MET A 1 8.71 -4.22 9.65
CA MET A 1 8.28 -2.80 9.85
C MET A 1 8.78 -1.81 8.78
N ARG A 2 10.05 -1.35 8.76
CA ARG A 2 10.48 -0.24 7.85
C ARG A 2 10.18 -0.52 6.37
N LYS A 3 10.51 -1.74 5.89
CA LYS A 3 10.21 -2.20 4.52
C LYS A 3 8.74 -1.97 4.13
N ILE A 4 7.80 -2.27 5.03
CA ILE A 4 6.35 -2.14 4.81
C ILE A 4 5.98 -0.66 4.56
N VAL A 5 6.38 0.24 5.46
CA VAL A 5 6.07 1.68 5.33
C VAL A 5 6.73 2.29 4.10
N ASP A 6 7.97 1.93 3.79
CA ASP A 6 8.64 2.42 2.57
C ASP A 6 7.98 1.90 1.29
N ALA A 7 7.42 0.68 1.28
CA ALA A 7 6.67 0.14 0.15
C ALA A 7 5.30 0.82 -0.02
N VAL A 8 4.57 1.08 1.07
CA VAL A 8 3.30 1.84 1.05
C VAL A 8 3.52 3.27 0.57
N ILE A 9 4.58 3.93 1.05
CA ILE A 9 4.93 5.28 0.59
C ILE A 9 5.26 5.30 -0.91
N LYS A 10 6.08 4.35 -1.38
CA LYS A 10 6.48 4.28 -2.80
C LYS A 10 5.40 3.70 -3.73
N TYR A 11 4.24 3.32 -3.20
CA TYR A 11 3.15 2.79 -4.01
C TYR A 11 2.67 3.82 -5.02
N LYS A 12 2.42 3.35 -6.24
CA LYS A 12 1.90 4.13 -7.36
C LYS A 12 0.70 3.44 -7.97
N ASP A 13 -0.32 4.21 -8.35
CA ASP A 13 -1.45 3.70 -9.11
C ASP A 13 -1.06 3.38 -10.58
N SER A 14 -2.04 2.93 -11.36
CA SER A 14 -1.90 2.65 -12.79
C SER A 14 -1.52 3.86 -13.65
N SER A 15 -1.66 5.10 -13.14
CA SER A 15 -1.19 6.32 -13.80
C SER A 15 0.26 6.66 -13.47
N GLY A 16 0.87 5.98 -12.49
CA GLY A 16 2.22 6.25 -11.99
C GLY A 16 2.29 7.35 -10.93
N ARG A 17 1.14 7.88 -10.49
CA ARG A 17 0.99 8.87 -9.41
C ARG A 17 1.23 8.20 -8.06
N GLN A 18 1.94 8.87 -7.16
CA GLN A 18 2.21 8.35 -5.81
C GLN A 18 1.15 8.86 -4.83
N LEU A 19 0.35 7.94 -4.30
CA LEU A 19 -0.83 8.27 -3.48
C LEU A 19 -0.46 8.84 -2.11
N SER A 20 0.72 8.48 -1.60
CA SER A 20 1.17 8.86 -0.27
C SER A 20 1.61 10.32 -0.12
N GLU A 21 1.74 11.08 -1.21
CA GLU A 21 2.38 12.41 -1.23
C GLU A 21 1.79 13.39 -0.20
N VAL A 22 0.46 13.53 -0.17
CA VAL A 22 -0.26 14.41 0.79
C VAL A 22 -0.25 13.88 2.23
N PHE A 23 0.11 12.61 2.43
CA PHE A 23 0.18 11.95 3.74
C PHE A 23 1.60 11.92 4.32
N ILE A 24 2.61 12.40 3.58
CA ILE A 24 4.01 12.39 4.04
C ILE A 24 4.20 13.29 5.26
N GLN A 25 3.64 14.48 5.23
CA GLN A 25 3.75 15.48 6.29
C GLN A 25 2.48 16.33 6.33
N LEU A 26 1.87 16.47 7.51
CA LEU A 26 0.72 17.36 7.69
C LEU A 26 1.12 18.85 7.57
N PRO A 27 0.21 19.72 7.08
CA PRO A 27 0.35 21.18 7.23
C PRO A 27 0.51 21.55 8.71
N SER A 28 1.20 22.64 9.04
CA SER A 28 1.36 23.04 10.43
C SER A 28 0.08 23.61 11.03
N ARG A 29 0.00 23.62 12.37
CA ARG A 29 -1.10 24.25 13.14
C ARG A 29 -1.35 25.74 12.83
N LYS A 30 -0.42 26.41 12.15
CA LYS A 30 -0.58 27.80 11.69
C LYS A 30 -1.15 27.91 10.28
N GLU A 31 -0.92 26.90 9.45
CA GLU A 31 -1.35 26.86 8.05
C GLU A 31 -2.77 26.27 7.91
N LEU A 32 -3.14 25.35 8.80
CA LEU A 32 -4.44 24.68 8.78
C LEU A 32 -4.95 24.41 10.23
N PRO A 33 -5.25 25.44 11.04
CA PRO A 33 -5.69 25.29 12.43
C PRO A 33 -6.93 24.38 12.60
N GLU A 34 -7.91 24.49 11.70
CA GLU A 34 -9.18 23.76 11.72
C GLU A 34 -9.01 22.23 11.70
N TYR A 35 -7.99 21.74 10.98
CA TYR A 35 -7.62 20.32 10.99
C TYR A 35 -7.28 19.84 12.40
N TYR A 36 -6.59 20.68 13.17
CA TYR A 36 -6.12 20.35 14.52
C TYR A 36 -7.14 20.60 15.63
N GLU A 37 -8.26 21.25 15.31
CA GLU A 37 -9.43 21.37 16.19
C GLU A 37 -10.31 20.12 16.08
N LEU A 38 -10.54 19.65 14.85
CA LEU A 38 -11.30 18.43 14.55
C LEU A 38 -10.50 17.15 14.88
N ILE A 39 -9.29 17.02 14.34
CA ILE A 39 -8.50 15.79 14.43
C ILE A 39 -7.73 15.70 15.75
N ARG A 40 -8.25 14.87 16.66
CA ARG A 40 -7.74 14.70 18.03
C ARG A 40 -6.35 14.07 18.11
N LYS A 41 -5.96 13.23 17.15
CA LYS A 41 -4.66 12.54 17.14
C LYS A 41 -3.98 12.63 15.76
N PRO A 42 -3.42 13.80 15.39
CA PRO A 42 -2.71 14.00 14.14
C PRO A 42 -1.51 13.05 14.02
N VAL A 43 -1.36 12.43 12.84
CA VAL A 43 -0.24 11.55 12.50
C VAL A 43 -0.01 11.59 10.99
N ASP A 44 1.26 11.56 10.58
CA ASP A 44 1.71 11.50 9.18
C ASP A 44 2.79 10.42 9.00
N PHE A 45 3.13 10.08 7.76
CA PHE A 45 4.16 9.07 7.50
C PHE A 45 5.54 9.50 8.02
N LYS A 46 5.86 10.80 8.09
CA LYS A 46 7.08 11.31 8.72
C LYS A 46 7.16 10.94 10.19
N LYS A 47 6.06 11.07 10.94
CA LYS A 47 5.94 10.67 12.35
C LYS A 47 5.99 9.16 12.54
N ILE A 48 5.36 8.40 11.65
CA ILE A 48 5.42 6.92 11.67
C ILE A 48 6.86 6.44 11.43
N LYS A 49 7.57 7.02 10.44
CA LYS A 49 8.99 6.69 10.18
C LYS A 49 9.89 7.08 11.35
N GLU A 50 9.63 8.20 12.02
CA GLU A 50 10.32 8.56 13.27
C GLU A 50 10.06 7.52 14.38
N ARG A 51 8.80 7.12 14.60
CA ARG A 51 8.42 6.10 15.59
C ARG A 51 9.08 4.74 15.31
N ILE A 52 9.20 4.33 14.03
CA ILE A 52 9.99 3.14 13.63
C ILE A 52 11.47 3.32 14.00
N ARG A 53 12.10 4.44 13.60
CA ARG A 53 13.53 4.70 13.87
C ARG A 53 13.84 4.71 15.36
N ASN A 54 12.92 5.22 16.17
CA ASN A 54 13.07 5.37 17.61
C ASN A 54 12.53 4.14 18.39
N HIS A 55 12.33 2.99 17.73
CA HIS A 55 11.87 1.71 18.29
C HIS A 55 10.61 1.82 19.17
N LYS A 56 9.62 2.62 18.73
CA LYS A 56 8.38 2.89 19.50
C LYS A 56 7.25 1.88 19.25
N TYR A 57 7.33 1.10 18.18
CA TYR A 57 6.41 -0.01 17.90
C TYR A 57 7.00 -1.31 18.44
N ARG A 58 6.20 -2.08 19.20
CA ARG A 58 6.61 -3.40 19.71
C ARG A 58 6.20 -4.52 18.76
N SER A 59 5.15 -4.30 17.98
CA SER A 59 4.56 -5.27 17.05
C SER A 59 4.13 -4.63 15.73
N LEU A 60 3.88 -5.43 14.69
CA LEU A 60 3.28 -4.96 13.43
C LEU A 60 1.88 -4.35 13.66
N ASN A 61 1.13 -4.88 14.63
CA ASN A 61 -0.17 -4.36 15.06
C ASN A 61 -0.09 -2.92 15.62
N ASP A 62 1.01 -2.54 16.28
CA ASP A 62 1.18 -1.16 16.77
C ASP A 62 1.47 -0.18 15.64
N LEU A 63 2.18 -0.62 14.61
CA LEU A 63 2.39 0.14 13.37
C LEU A 63 1.08 0.28 12.58
N GLU A 64 0.32 -0.81 12.45
CA GLU A 64 -0.98 -0.82 11.77
C GLU A 64 -1.95 0.19 12.38
N LYS A 65 -2.08 0.23 13.72
CA LYS A 65 -2.94 1.22 14.41
C LYS A 65 -2.66 2.66 14.00
N ASP A 66 -1.38 3.03 13.84
CA ASP A 66 -1.00 4.38 13.40
C ASP A 66 -1.25 4.63 11.91
N VAL A 67 -1.06 3.62 11.05
CA VAL A 67 -1.37 3.75 9.61
C VAL A 67 -2.88 3.81 9.37
N MET A 68 -3.67 3.01 10.08
CA MET A 68 -5.13 3.07 10.03
C MET A 68 -5.65 4.39 10.62
N LEU A 69 -5.06 4.89 11.71
CA LEU A 69 -5.36 6.23 12.25
C LEU A 69 -5.03 7.35 11.25
N LEU A 70 -3.91 7.26 10.53
CA LEU A 70 -3.56 8.22 9.47
C LEU A 70 -4.64 8.26 8.39
N CYS A 71 -5.11 7.11 7.92
CA CYS A 71 -6.16 7.05 6.91
C CYS A 71 -7.54 7.48 7.48
N GLN A 72 -7.89 7.07 8.70
CA GLN A 72 -9.13 7.49 9.37
C GLN A 72 -9.19 9.00 9.58
N ASN A 73 -8.08 9.63 9.99
CA ASN A 73 -7.98 11.09 10.13
C ASN A 73 -8.24 11.79 8.79
N ALA A 74 -7.70 11.26 7.68
CA ALA A 74 -7.95 11.78 6.36
C ALA A 74 -9.43 11.63 5.96
N GLN A 75 -10.05 10.47 6.23
CA GLN A 75 -11.47 10.22 5.98
C GLN A 75 -12.42 11.02 6.88
N THR A 76 -11.94 11.47 8.04
CA THR A 76 -12.73 12.31 8.97
C THR A 76 -12.69 13.79 8.57
N PHE A 77 -11.58 14.25 7.98
CA PHE A 77 -11.40 15.66 7.61
C PHE A 77 -11.79 15.97 6.15
N ASN A 78 -11.57 15.03 5.23
CA ASN A 78 -11.86 15.21 3.81
C ASN A 78 -13.21 14.57 3.45
N LEU A 79 -13.92 15.18 2.50
CA LEU A 79 -15.21 14.68 2.03
C LEU A 79 -15.06 13.32 1.31
N GLU A 80 -16.06 12.45 1.46
CA GLU A 80 -16.17 11.20 0.71
C GLU A 80 -16.17 11.46 -0.80
N GLY A 81 -15.50 10.60 -1.58
CA GLY A 81 -15.29 10.82 -3.02
C GLY A 81 -14.23 11.86 -3.38
N SER A 82 -13.67 12.60 -2.42
CA SER A 82 -12.50 13.46 -2.68
C SER A 82 -11.23 12.63 -2.90
N LEU A 83 -10.27 13.15 -3.68
CA LEU A 83 -9.05 12.42 -4.03
C LEU A 83 -8.27 11.92 -2.81
N ILE A 84 -8.19 12.72 -1.74
CA ILE A 84 -7.49 12.37 -0.50
C ILE A 84 -8.25 11.28 0.28
N TYR A 85 -9.59 11.32 0.24
CA TYR A 85 -10.42 10.28 0.84
C TYR A 85 -10.22 8.93 0.12
N GLU A 86 -10.35 8.91 -1.21
CA GLU A 86 -10.16 7.69 -2.02
C GLU A 86 -8.73 7.14 -1.92
N ASP A 87 -7.71 7.99 -2.01
CA ASP A 87 -6.31 7.59 -1.86
C ASP A 87 -6.06 6.93 -0.50
N SER A 88 -6.72 7.40 0.57
CA SER A 88 -6.57 6.81 1.90
C SER A 88 -7.13 5.38 1.97
N ILE A 89 -8.24 5.07 1.28
CA ILE A 89 -8.82 3.72 1.21
C ILE A 89 -7.89 2.77 0.46
N VAL A 90 -7.32 3.24 -0.66
CA VAL A 90 -6.33 2.47 -1.42
C VAL A 90 -5.09 2.23 -0.58
N LEU A 91 -4.58 3.23 0.14
CA LEU A 91 -3.40 3.09 1.00
C LEU A 91 -3.62 2.13 2.18
N GLN A 92 -4.83 2.06 2.78
CA GLN A 92 -5.17 1.01 3.76
C GLN A 92 -5.02 -0.38 3.14
N SER A 93 -5.61 -0.58 1.96
CA SER A 93 -5.60 -1.85 1.23
C SER A 93 -4.18 -2.27 0.83
N VAL A 94 -3.36 -1.31 0.39
CA VAL A 94 -1.93 -1.52 0.08
C VAL A 94 -1.15 -1.88 1.35
N PHE A 95 -1.36 -1.19 2.48
CA PHE A 95 -0.68 -1.53 3.74
C PHE A 95 -0.98 -2.97 4.17
N THR A 96 -2.25 -3.37 4.23
CA THR A 96 -2.67 -4.73 4.60
C THR A 96 -2.05 -5.76 3.66
N SER A 97 -2.09 -5.51 2.35
CA SER A 97 -1.51 -6.40 1.33
C SER A 97 0.02 -6.54 1.45
N VAL A 98 0.73 -5.46 1.75
CA VAL A 98 2.20 -5.48 1.93
C VAL A 98 2.56 -6.17 3.24
N ARG A 99 1.81 -5.92 4.32
CA ARG A 99 2.01 -6.56 5.62
C ARG A 99 1.89 -8.08 5.50
N GLN A 100 0.80 -8.59 4.93
CA GLN A 100 0.55 -10.02 4.76
C GLN A 100 1.62 -10.74 3.92
N LYS A 101 2.24 -10.05 2.95
CA LYS A 101 3.36 -10.62 2.17
C LYS A 101 4.60 -10.78 3.03
N VAL A 102 4.95 -9.75 3.81
CA VAL A 102 6.13 -9.78 4.69
C VAL A 102 5.96 -10.81 5.81
N GLU A 103 4.75 -10.94 6.40
CA GLU A 103 4.48 -11.96 7.42
C GLU A 103 4.68 -13.39 6.87
N LYS A 104 4.27 -13.67 5.62
CA LYS A 104 4.49 -14.97 4.97
C LYS A 104 5.93 -15.22 4.53
N GLU A 105 6.65 -14.19 4.10
CA GLU A 105 8.08 -14.27 3.79
C GLU A 105 8.89 -14.62 5.07
N GLU A 106 8.53 -14.02 6.22
CA GLU A 106 9.17 -14.29 7.52
C GLU A 106 8.80 -15.69 8.09
N GLU A 107 7.67 -16.30 7.70
CA GLU A 107 7.33 -17.70 8.01
C GLU A 107 8.11 -18.71 7.14
N SER A 108 8.27 -18.42 5.84
CA SER A 108 8.89 -19.37 4.89
C SER A 108 10.42 -19.50 5.01
N ASP A 109 11.12 -18.47 5.48
CA ASP A 109 12.58 -18.51 5.74
C ASP A 109 12.93 -19.32 7.02
N GLY A 110 11.92 -19.82 7.76
CA GLY A 110 12.08 -20.51 9.04
C GLY A 110 12.19 -22.05 8.97
N GLU A 111 11.92 -22.67 7.82
CA GLU A 111 11.81 -24.14 7.70
C GLU A 111 13.07 -24.83 7.10
N GLU A 112 14.10 -24.08 6.70
CA GLU A 112 15.27 -24.62 5.98
C GLU A 112 16.43 -25.14 6.87
N SER A 113 16.17 -25.50 8.14
CA SER A 113 17.23 -25.76 9.14
C SER A 113 17.02 -26.96 10.09
N GLU A 114 16.33 -28.04 9.68
CA GLU A 114 16.25 -29.30 10.46
C GLU A 114 16.43 -30.59 9.63
N GLU A 115 17.35 -30.63 8.65
CA GLU A 115 17.84 -31.88 8.06
C GLU A 115 19.38 -31.85 7.90
N GLU A 116 20.11 -32.44 8.87
CA GLU A 116 21.41 -33.14 8.72
C GLU A 116 22.07 -33.39 10.11
N GLU A 117 21.70 -34.49 10.79
CA GLU A 117 22.61 -35.20 11.70
C GLU A 117 22.24 -36.70 11.85
N GLU A 118 22.24 -37.44 10.74
CA GLU A 118 22.51 -38.89 10.77
C GLU A 118 23.89 -39.16 10.15
N GLY A 119 24.82 -39.65 10.97
CA GLY A 119 26.23 -39.77 10.61
C GLY A 119 27.02 -40.64 11.58
N GLU A 120 26.63 -41.91 11.72
CA GLU A 120 27.46 -42.91 12.37
C GLU A 120 28.68 -43.24 11.49
N GLU A 121 29.90 -43.00 11.97
CA GLU A 121 31.12 -43.60 11.39
C GLU A 121 32.06 -44.17 12.47
N GLU A 122 32.19 -45.50 12.48
CA GLU A 122 33.47 -46.18 12.67
C GLU A 122 33.53 -47.39 11.73
N GLY A 123 34.65 -47.61 11.02
CA GLY A 123 34.98 -48.96 10.54
C GLY A 123 35.61 -49.15 9.15
N SER A 124 36.91 -48.85 9.06
CA SER A 124 37.92 -49.67 8.33
C SER A 124 37.99 -49.65 6.79
N GLU A 125 39.25 -49.60 6.31
CA GLU A 125 39.67 -49.52 4.90
C GLU A 125 39.62 -50.84 4.11
N SER A 126 39.51 -50.77 2.77
CA SER A 126 40.44 -51.45 1.83
C SER A 126 40.18 -51.14 0.35
N GLU A 127 41.18 -51.40 -0.50
CA GLU A 127 41.30 -50.96 -1.90
C GLU A 127 40.33 -51.60 -2.92
N ALA A 128 39.97 -50.84 -3.98
CA ALA A 128 40.08 -51.34 -5.36
C ALA A 128 40.11 -50.20 -6.41
N ARG A 129 41.08 -50.24 -7.33
CA ARG A 129 41.17 -49.33 -8.49
C ARG A 129 40.32 -49.83 -9.67
N SER A 130 39.66 -48.94 -10.41
CA SER A 130 39.38 -49.15 -11.84
C SER A 130 39.03 -47.85 -12.58
N VAL A 131 39.62 -47.67 -13.77
CA VAL A 131 39.51 -46.44 -14.59
C VAL A 131 38.61 -46.69 -15.80
N LYS A 132 37.69 -45.76 -16.14
CA LYS A 132 37.14 -45.71 -17.51
C LYS A 132 36.59 -44.34 -17.93
N VAL A 133 37.35 -43.64 -18.77
CA VAL A 133 36.88 -42.46 -19.50
C VAL A 133 36.15 -42.89 -20.77
N LYS A 134 35.00 -42.27 -21.09
CA LYS A 134 34.39 -42.31 -22.43
C LYS A 134 33.89 -40.94 -22.86
N ILE A 135 34.62 -40.35 -23.80
CA ILE A 135 34.23 -39.17 -24.58
C ILE A 135 33.33 -39.61 -25.74
N ARG A 136 32.30 -38.83 -26.12
CA ARG A 136 32.01 -38.52 -27.54
C ARG A 136 30.99 -37.41 -27.79
N LEU A 137 31.34 -36.54 -28.75
CA LEU A 137 30.52 -35.42 -29.26
C LEU A 137 29.60 -35.82 -30.41
N GLY A 138 28.51 -35.05 -30.57
CA GLY A 138 27.94 -34.66 -31.86
C GLY A 138 26.41 -34.49 -31.87
N ARG A 139 25.76 -33.81 -32.82
CA ARG A 139 26.15 -32.74 -33.78
C ARG A 139 24.90 -32.38 -34.62
N LYS A 140 24.69 -31.07 -34.94
CA LYS A 140 23.76 -30.52 -35.96
C LYS A 140 22.24 -30.57 -35.64
N GLU A 141 21.46 -29.48 -35.72
CA GLU A 141 21.14 -28.50 -36.79
C GLU A 141 19.99 -28.94 -37.76
N LYS A 142 18.80 -28.30 -37.71
CA LYS A 142 18.29 -27.31 -38.70
C LYS A 142 16.76 -27.08 -38.67
N VAL A 143 16.38 -25.82 -38.87
CA VAL A 143 15.04 -25.24 -39.10
C VAL A 143 14.65 -25.40 -40.60
N PRO A 144 13.36 -25.54 -41.00
CA PRO A 144 12.51 -24.40 -41.47
C PRO A 144 10.98 -24.64 -41.23
N GLU A 145 9.95 -23.83 -41.61
CA GLU A 145 9.77 -22.43 -42.06
C GLU A 145 8.32 -21.95 -41.71
N ARG A 146 8.07 -20.63 -41.80
CA ARG A 146 6.80 -19.94 -42.20
C ARG A 146 5.47 -20.07 -41.43
N GLY A 147 4.89 -18.88 -41.17
CA GLY A 147 3.43 -18.64 -41.11
C GLY A 147 3.09 -17.13 -41.06
N LYS A 148 2.44 -16.58 -42.09
CA LYS A 148 2.06 -15.14 -42.19
C LYS A 148 0.58 -14.91 -41.84
N GLY A 149 0.26 -13.77 -41.21
CA GLY A 149 -1.08 -13.14 -41.26
C GLY A 149 -1.41 -12.38 -39.96
N ARG A 150 -1.74 -11.07 -39.86
CA ARG A 150 -2.41 -10.05 -40.70
C ARG A 150 -3.83 -9.70 -40.18
N ARG A 151 -3.87 -8.63 -39.35
CA ARG A 151 -4.92 -7.59 -39.22
C ARG A 151 -6.42 -7.98 -39.08
N ARG A 152 -7.03 -7.52 -37.97
CA ARG A 152 -8.34 -6.81 -37.80
C ARG A 152 -8.59 -6.62 -36.29
N GLY A 153 -9.35 -5.67 -35.74
CA GLY A 153 -10.12 -4.55 -36.33
C GLY A 153 -11.52 -4.41 -35.70
N GLY A 154 -11.77 -3.37 -34.89
CA GLY A 154 -13.07 -3.01 -34.27
C GLY A 154 -12.85 -2.01 -33.11
N ARG A 155 -13.47 -0.82 -33.08
CA ARG A 155 -14.89 -0.50 -32.76
C ARG A 155 -15.31 -1.05 -31.38
N GLY A 156 -15.74 -0.27 -30.40
CA GLY A 156 -15.85 1.20 -30.29
C GLY A 156 -16.71 1.57 -29.06
N GLY A 157 -16.42 2.69 -28.39
CA GLY A 157 -17.15 3.13 -27.19
C GLY A 157 -17.42 4.63 -27.23
N ARG A 158 -18.69 5.02 -27.14
CA ARG A 158 -19.11 6.44 -27.04
C ARG A 158 -18.99 6.92 -25.58
N PRO A 159 -18.47 8.12 -25.31
CA PRO A 159 -18.68 8.76 -24.02
C PRO A 159 -20.14 9.24 -23.89
N LYS A 160 -20.68 9.24 -22.66
CA LYS A 160 -21.90 9.98 -22.30
C LYS A 160 -21.49 11.35 -21.76
N PRO A 161 -22.12 12.46 -22.17
CA PRO A 161 -22.06 13.71 -21.43
C PRO A 161 -22.97 13.64 -20.19
N LEU A 162 -22.52 14.22 -19.08
CA LEU A 162 -23.32 14.56 -17.90
C LEU A 162 -23.12 16.06 -17.63
N LEU A 163 -24.21 16.82 -17.67
CA LEU A 163 -24.41 18.25 -17.39
C LEU A 163 -25.95 18.44 -17.36
N SER A 164 -26.57 19.29 -16.54
CA SER A 164 -26.21 19.97 -15.28
C SER A 164 -27.52 20.48 -14.65
N ASP A 165 -27.42 21.43 -13.71
CA ASP A 165 -28.52 22.26 -13.17
C ASP A 165 -29.33 21.53 -12.04
N ASP A 166 -29.28 21.91 -10.75
CA ASP A 166 -29.02 23.23 -10.10
C ASP A 166 -30.07 24.25 -10.59
N GLU A 167 -30.98 24.80 -9.77
CA GLU A 167 -30.79 25.36 -8.44
C GLU A 167 -31.86 24.90 -7.43
N SER A 168 -31.54 25.02 -6.14
CA SER A 168 -32.50 25.03 -5.04
C SER A 168 -32.37 26.37 -4.28
N GLU A 169 -33.39 27.22 -4.36
CA GLU A 169 -33.44 28.44 -3.54
C GLU A 169 -33.97 28.12 -2.13
N ASP A 170 -33.09 28.28 -1.14
CA ASP A 170 -33.46 28.53 0.26
C ASP A 170 -34.11 29.92 0.38
N GLU A 171 -35.18 30.05 1.17
CA GLU A 171 -35.31 31.14 2.17
C GLU A 171 -36.20 30.66 3.33
N GLN A 172 -35.58 30.38 4.48
CA GLN A 172 -36.23 30.44 5.79
C GLN A 172 -35.83 31.78 6.43
N GLU A 173 -36.78 32.52 7.03
CA GLU A 173 -36.62 33.13 8.36
C GLU A 173 -38.01 33.47 8.93
N GLU A 174 -38.51 32.64 9.86
CA GLU A 174 -39.41 33.09 10.92
C GLU A 174 -38.62 33.10 12.24
N ASP A 175 -38.65 34.23 12.95
CA ASP A 175 -39.21 34.36 14.33
C ASP A 175 -38.47 35.41 15.21
N ARG A 176 -39.23 36.07 16.08
CA ARG A 176 -38.85 36.88 17.27
C ARG A 176 -38.29 38.28 17.08
N SER A 177 -39.20 39.18 16.76
CA SER A 177 -39.20 40.54 17.32
C SER A 177 -39.35 40.52 18.86
N GLY A 178 -38.22 40.58 19.58
CA GLY A 178 -38.22 40.86 21.01
C GLY A 178 -38.37 42.36 21.29
N SER A 179 -39.59 42.85 21.54
CA SER A 179 -39.80 44.24 21.98
C SER A 179 -39.44 44.41 23.46
N GLY A 180 -38.53 45.34 23.75
CA GLY A 180 -38.24 45.76 25.11
C GLY A 180 -39.23 46.79 25.64
N THR A 181 -39.63 46.63 26.90
CA THR A 181 -40.33 47.58 27.80
C THR A 181 -40.14 47.05 29.23
N GLU A 182 -39.89 47.84 30.27
CA GLU A 182 -39.35 49.20 30.43
C GLU A 182 -38.99 49.35 31.94
N ASP A 183 -38.07 50.24 32.31
CA ASP A 183 -37.80 50.59 33.71
C ASP A 183 -38.92 51.48 34.28
N ASP A 184 -39.46 51.14 35.47
CA ASP A 184 -39.59 52.01 36.69
C ASP A 184 -40.05 51.17 37.91
#